data_AF-A0A1Y3YMC3-F1
#
_entry.id   AF-A0A1Y3YMC3-F1
#
_cell.length_a   1.000
_cell.length_b   1.000
_cell.length_c   1.000
_cell.angle_alpha   90.00
_cell.angle_beta   90.00
_cell.angle_gamma   90.00
#
_symmetry.space_group_name_H-M   'P 1'
#
loop_
_entity.id
_entity.type
_entity.pdbx_description
1 polymer ?
#
loop_
_entity_poly.entity_id
_entity_poly.type
_entity_poly.pdbx_seq_one_letter_code
_entity_poly.pdbx_strand_id
1 'polypeptide(L)' 'MKKPVKFVLWLAVGVFVVLYAGAMLNFFPFFTNELVAGEILFCTFVICVVVGICTAIILSRLDRR' A
#
# COMPACT_ATOMS: atom_id res chain seq x y z
N MET A 1 -19.55 -13.31 -1.73
CA MET A 1 -18.08 -13.47 -1.59
C MET A 1 -17.72 -13.66 -0.13
N LYS A 2 -16.79 -14.57 0.20
CA LYS A 2 -16.31 -14.77 1.59
C LYS A 2 -15.69 -13.46 2.11
N LYS A 3 -15.93 -13.10 3.38
CA LYS A 3 -15.39 -11.88 4.04
C LYS A 3 -13.89 -11.60 3.75
N PRO A 4 -12.97 -12.59 3.79
CA PRO A 4 -11.56 -12.35 3.47
C PRO A 4 -11.33 -11.93 2.01
N VAL A 5 -12.11 -12.47 1.06
CA VAL A 5 -11.96 -12.16 -0.37
C VAL A 5 -12.36 -10.71 -0.64
N LYS A 6 -13.42 -10.20 0.02
CA LYS A 6 -13.84 -8.80 -0.11
C LYS A 6 -12.76 -7.83 0.42
N PHE A 7 -12.10 -8.20 1.52
CA PHE A 7 -11.00 -7.41 2.08
C PHE A 7 -9.80 -7.35 1.12
N VAL A 8 -9.36 -8.50 0.62
CA VAL A 8 -8.23 -8.57 -0.33
C VAL A 8 -8.53 -7.78 -1.60
N LEU A 9 -9.74 -7.90 -2.15
CA LEU A 9 -10.13 -7.15 -3.34
C LEU A 9 -10.09 -5.64 -3.10
N TRP A 10 -10.62 -5.19 -1.96
CA TRP A 10 -10.61 -3.76 -1.60
C TRP A 10 -9.18 -3.23 -1.42
N LEU A 11 -8.31 -4.02 -0.80
CA LEU A 11 -6.91 -3.67 -0.61
C LEU A 11 -6.17 -3.60 -1.95
N ALA A 12 -6.39 -4.55 -2.85
CA ALA A 12 -5.80 -4.56 -4.19
C ALA A 12 -6.21 -3.33 -5.02
N VAL A 13 -7.51 -2.96 -4.98
CA VAL A 13 -8.00 -1.74 -5.63
C VAL A 13 -7.36 -0.49 -5.02
N GLY A 14 -7.25 -0.42 -3.69
CA GLY A 14 -6.60 0.69 -3.01
C GLY A 14 -5.12 0.85 -3.41
N VAL A 15 -4.36 -0.25 -3.43
CA VAL A 15 -2.96 -0.24 -3.88
C VAL A 15 -2.85 0.23 -5.33
N PHE A 16 -3.69 -0.28 -6.23
CA PHE A 16 -3.68 0.12 -7.64
C PHE A 16 -3.94 1.63 -7.81
N VAL A 17 -4.93 2.17 -7.10
CA VAL A 17 -5.25 3.60 -7.13
C VAL A 17 -4.08 4.44 -6.61
N VAL A 18 -3.44 4.03 -5.51
CA VAL A 18 -2.28 4.75 -4.94
C VAL A 18 -1.08 4.71 -5.88
N LEU A 19 -0.79 3.57 -6.51
CA LEU A 19 0.30 3.47 -7.50
C LEU A 19 0.04 4.37 -8.71
N TYR A 20 -1.19 4.36 -9.24
CA TYR A 20 -1.57 5.21 -10.36
C TYR A 20 -1.48 6.71 -10.01
N ALA A 21 -1.97 7.09 -8.83
CA ALA A 21 -1.84 8.46 -8.33
C ALA A 21 -0.37 8.85 -8.09
N GLY A 22 0.45 7.93 -7.58
CA GLY A 22 1.89 8.11 -7.43
C GLY A 22 2.57 8.39 -8.76
N ALA A 23 2.27 7.61 -9.80
CA ALA A 23 2.80 7.82 -11.13
C ALA A 23 2.39 9.20 -11.72
N MET A 24 1.15 9.63 -11.51
CA MET A 24 0.66 10.96 -11.90
C MET A 24 1.40 12.11 -11.18
N LEU A 25 1.84 11.86 -9.95
CA LEU A 25 2.59 12.82 -9.12
C LEU A 25 4.11 12.64 -9.19
N ASN A 26 4.60 11.89 -10.19
CA ASN A 26 6.03 11.63 -10.39
C ASN A 26 6.70 11.00 -9.15
N PHE A 27 5.96 10.12 -8.48
CA PHE A 27 6.38 9.38 -7.28
C PHE A 27 6.74 10.25 -6.06
N PHE A 28 6.14 11.44 -5.93
CA PHE A 28 6.24 12.28 -4.73
C PHE A 28 5.86 11.48 -3.45
N PRO A 29 6.55 11.68 -2.30
CA PRO A 29 7.59 12.68 -2.00
C PRO A 29 9.03 12.25 -2.34
N PHE A 30 9.22 11.16 -3.09
CA PHE A 30 10.55 10.66 -3.40
C PHE A 30 11.16 11.42 -4.57
N PHE A 31 12.01 12.40 -4.24
CA PHE A 31 12.77 13.15 -5.23
C PHE A 31 14.00 12.35 -5.65
N THR A 32 13.91 11.70 -6.80
CA THR A 32 15.03 11.00 -7.43
C THR A 32 15.32 11.58 -8.80
N ASN A 33 16.60 11.58 -9.20
CA ASN A 33 16.99 12.02 -10.55
C ASN A 33 16.58 10.99 -11.61
N GLU A 34 16.41 9.73 -11.20
CA GLU A 34 16.00 8.61 -12.04
C GLU A 34 14.55 8.24 -11.73
N LEU A 35 13.69 8.22 -12.75
CA LEU A 35 12.27 7.89 -12.62
C LEU A 35 12.06 6.50 -12.00
N VAL A 36 12.87 5.53 -12.44
CA VAL A 36 12.84 4.14 -11.99
C VAL A 36 13.16 4.02 -10.50
N ALA A 37 14.12 4.83 -10.01
CA ALA A 37 14.45 4.81 -8.59
C ALA A 37 13.28 5.36 -7.73
N GLY A 38 12.60 6.39 -8.21
CA GLY A 38 11.42 6.96 -7.55
C GLY A 38 10.25 5.97 -7.50
N GLU A 39 10.01 5.26 -8.60
CA GLU A 39 9.00 4.19 -8.67
C GLU A 39 9.28 3.07 -7.66
N ILE A 40 10.52 2.59 -7.59
CA ILE A 40 10.92 1.52 -6.66
C ILE A 40 10.73 1.97 -5.21
N LEU A 41 11.15 3.18 -4.86
CA LEU A 41 10.98 3.73 -3.51
C LEU A 41 9.50 3.89 -3.15
N PHE A 42 8.69 4.42 -4.07
CA PHE A 42 7.26 4.59 -3.86
C PHE A 42 6.53 3.26 -3.70
N CYS A 43 6.82 2.28 -4.57
CA CYS A 43 6.26 0.93 -4.46
C CYS A 43 6.64 0.28 -3.13
N THR A 44 7.91 0.39 -2.72
CA THR A 44 8.40 -0.16 -1.44
C THR A 44 7.67 0.50 -0.26
N PHE A 45 7.49 1.81 -0.30
CA PHE A 45 6.74 2.55 0.71
C PHE A 45 5.29 2.06 0.82
N VAL A 46 4.58 1.92 -0.30
CA VAL A 46 3.19 1.42 -0.31
C VAL A 46 3.11 0.01 0.30
N ILE A 47 4.03 -0.90 -0.06
CA ILE A 47 4.10 -2.25 0.51
C ILE A 47 4.29 -2.20 2.02
N CYS A 48 5.26 -1.41 2.51
CA CYS A 48 5.55 -1.26 3.94
C CYS A 48 4.33 -0.73 4.71
N VAL A 49 3.64 0.27 4.17
CA VAL A 49 2.42 0.83 4.79
C VAL A 49 1.31 -0.21 4.84
N VAL A 50 1.07 -0.94 3.76
CA VAL A 50 0.07 -2.01 3.72
C VAL A 50 0.36 -3.10 4.76
N VAL A 51 1.61 -3.55 4.84
CA VAL A 51 2.04 -4.55 5.84
C VAL A 51 1.83 -4.02 7.26
N GLY A 52 2.19 -2.76 7.52
CA GLY A 52 1.96 -2.10 8.82
C GLY A 52 0.48 -2.05 9.20
N ILE A 53 -0.40 -1.65 8.26
CA ILE A 53 -1.85 -1.62 8.48
C ILE A 53 -2.40 -3.02 8.77
N CYS A 54 -2.03 -4.02 7.95
CA CYS A 54 -2.43 -5.41 8.17
C CYS A 54 -2.00 -5.91 9.55
N THR A 55 -0.77 -5.59 9.96
CA THR A 55 -0.23 -5.97 11.27
C THR A 55 -0.99 -5.30 12.41
N ALA A 56 -1.27 -3.99 12.31
CA ALA A 56 -2.08 -3.26 13.29
C ALA A 56 -3.50 -3.84 13.42
N ILE A 57 -4.12 -4.23 12.30
CA ILE A 57 -5.43 -4.91 12.31
C ILE A 57 -5.32 -6.24 13.04
N ILE A 58 -4.31 -7.07 12.75
CA ILE A 58 -4.12 -8.36 13.42
C ILE A 58 -3.94 -8.17 14.93
N LEU A 59 -3.07 -7.26 15.35
CA LEU A 59 -2.83 -6.95 16.76
C LEU A 59 -4.11 -6.47 17.45
N SER A 60 -4.88 -5.57 16.83
CA SER A 60 -6.15 -5.09 17.40
C SER A 60 -7.21 -6.19 17.57
N ARG A 61 -7.12 -7.27 16.78
CA ARG A 61 -8.01 -8.43 16.87
C ARG A 61 -7.51 -9.43 17.92
N LEU A 62 -6.20 -9.53 18.10
CA LEU A 62 -5.57 -10.35 19.13
C LEU A 62 -5.78 -9.75 20.52
N ASP A 63 -5.66 -8.43 20.68
CA ASP A 63 -5.86 -7.73 21.95
C ASP A 63 -7.33 -7.76 22.43
N ARG A 64 -8.29 -7.94 21.50
CA ARG A 64 -9.71 -8.12 21.82
C ARG A 64 -10.10 -9.57 22.17
N ARG A 65 -9.16 -10.52 22.16
CA ARG A 65 -9.40 -11.94 22.47
C ARG A 65 -8.97 -12.24 23.90
#